data_AF-A0A1S1HNZ5-F1
#
_entry.id   AF-A0A1S1HNZ5-F1
#
_cell.length_a   1.000
_cell.length_b   1.000
_cell.length_c   1.000
_cell.angle_alpha   90.00
_cell.angle_beta   90.00
_cell.angle_gamma   90.00
#
_symmetry.space_group_name_H-M   'P 1'
#
loop_
_entity.id
_entity.type
_entity.pdbx_description
1 polymer ?
#
loop_
_entity_poly.entity_id
_entity_poly.type
_entity_poly.pdbx_seq_one_letter_code
_entity_poly.pdbx_strand_id
1 'polypeptide(L)'
;MSEIKYLQEKQYLQKLADNYAQEKPHLAHVLDPQDPHTGYLLEGFAFLSARLQEKIDDAFPEITLPLLQRLGSQAIKGLPSTTIIQVDQTEVVSYPYDIPAGNSVLGPDGSSFSLCYGMTLQPFSIVEKKITHQPNRSCISLSVKYRGEATSQATAALNLFLSKEKIVADALMLGFSQYFDYIELSHNNKQYRGNNIDFYFEPKIGKQYQIFQQSERGLSAPQQLLEGFYLPHVHHFIDIDVPSIVKELDWQTDPIVVINIYFNQQLPITPAQCEESFYLNCVPTIDREKQNELKMDFQYGESSYLLPIPANHYLASLSDVQLALQSHEAERGVYCDFYPMTDFTAASRLLPQYQQALFYALTIDTDIRGRTLYYLNFYTNQGEPMTLPPSLCFSCQYISFEHYQDSRVGVLNRHDEAVPEGVVTKNITALSNCYPPIVNDKYYWQLLSHYSANAFMLMSLSTIKQMLSDYILYRENDRQVTRKLERLLSGCVALDTHLYDYILKGKTHRCLSLSLTLDRAQFENEGEAFMFVTHLYHFFPFCLSENMLLEMSVNFGDSDLPTWYLSPSPLQGYKSLL
;
A
#
# COMPACT_ATOMS: atom_id res chain seq x y z
N MET A 1 4.32 26.46 -5.80
CA MET A 1 5.47 27.37 -5.97
C MET A 1 6.68 26.89 -5.20
N SER A 2 7.58 26.26 -5.94
CA SER A 2 8.92 25.88 -5.49
C SER A 2 9.78 27.11 -5.15
N GLU A 3 10.21 27.22 -3.89
CA GLU A 3 11.20 28.21 -3.43
C GLU A 3 12.50 28.15 -4.26
N ILE A 4 12.88 26.94 -4.68
CA ILE A 4 14.09 26.70 -5.47
C ILE A 4 14.00 27.42 -6.83
N LYS A 5 12.88 27.32 -7.54
CA LYS A 5 12.70 28.00 -8.83
C LYS A 5 12.72 29.52 -8.70
N TYR A 6 12.08 30.04 -7.66
CA TYR A 6 12.12 31.48 -7.36
C TYR A 6 13.56 31.96 -7.12
N LEU A 7 14.32 31.26 -6.27
CA LEU A 7 15.71 31.63 -5.98
C LEU A 7 16.61 31.51 -7.22
N GLN A 8 16.42 30.48 -8.04
CA GLN A 8 17.15 30.31 -9.31
C GLN A 8 16.86 31.44 -10.28
N GLU A 9 15.58 31.78 -10.48
CA GLU A 9 15.16 32.85 -11.39
C GLU A 9 15.64 34.22 -10.90
N LYS A 10 15.55 34.49 -9.59
CA LYS A 10 16.09 35.70 -8.98
C LYS A 10 17.59 35.83 -9.23
N GLN A 11 18.36 34.77 -8.99
CA GLN A 11 19.81 34.76 -9.23
C GLN A 11 20.14 34.93 -10.72
N TYR A 12 19.34 34.32 -11.61
CA TYR A 12 19.50 34.47 -13.05
C TYR A 12 19.27 35.92 -13.49
N LEU A 13 18.19 36.55 -13.05
CA LEU A 13 17.86 37.94 -13.37
C LEU A 13 18.90 38.93 -12.82
N GLN A 14 19.42 38.70 -11.62
CA GLN A 14 20.50 39.51 -11.04
C GLN A 14 21.77 39.41 -11.89
N LYS A 15 22.20 38.20 -12.25
CA LYS A 15 23.37 38.01 -13.13
C LYS A 15 23.15 38.61 -14.52
N LEU A 16 21.94 38.51 -15.05
CA LEU A 16 21.59 39.08 -16.36
C LEU A 16 21.64 40.61 -16.32
N ALA A 17 21.14 41.23 -15.25
CA ALA A 17 21.24 42.67 -15.01
C ALA A 17 22.70 43.13 -14.91
N ASP A 18 23.54 42.41 -14.16
CA ASP A 18 24.97 42.71 -14.03
C ASP A 18 25.70 42.61 -15.38
N ASN A 19 25.45 41.55 -16.15
CA ASN A 19 26.05 41.37 -17.47
C ASN A 19 25.61 42.48 -18.44
N TYR A 20 24.32 42.84 -18.45
CA TYR A 20 23.80 43.91 -19.31
C TYR A 20 24.33 45.29 -18.91
N ALA A 21 24.53 45.53 -17.60
CA ALA A 21 25.12 46.76 -17.09
C ALA A 21 26.59 46.92 -17.52
N GLN A 22 27.34 45.81 -17.59
CA GLN A 22 28.71 45.81 -18.11
C GLN A 22 28.76 46.13 -19.61
N GLU A 23 27.86 45.56 -20.41
CA GLU A 23 27.78 45.84 -21.85
C GLU A 23 27.26 47.24 -22.17
N LYS A 24 26.32 47.75 -21.37
CA LYS A 24 25.65 49.05 -21.56
C LYS A 24 25.69 49.88 -20.28
N PRO A 25 26.78 50.62 -20.03
CA PRO A 25 27.00 51.36 -18.78
C PRO A 25 25.93 52.40 -18.46
N HIS A 26 25.27 52.97 -19.49
CA HIS A 26 24.21 53.96 -19.32
C HIS A 26 22.93 53.38 -18.68
N LEU A 27 22.76 52.06 -18.67
CA LEU A 27 21.63 51.36 -18.04
C LEU A 27 21.98 50.80 -16.65
N ALA A 28 23.24 50.87 -16.23
CA ALA A 28 23.71 50.25 -14.98
C ALA A 28 22.96 50.77 -13.74
N HIS A 29 22.65 52.07 -13.69
CA HIS A 29 21.90 52.65 -12.58
C HIS A 29 20.41 52.21 -12.58
N VAL A 30 19.84 51.93 -13.76
CA VAL A 30 18.43 51.50 -13.87
C VAL A 30 18.29 50.03 -13.51
N LEU A 31 19.29 49.22 -13.86
CA LEU A 31 19.30 47.77 -13.66
C LEU A 31 20.01 47.34 -12.36
N ASP A 32 20.39 48.28 -11.50
CA ASP A 32 21.12 47.98 -10.26
C ASP A 32 20.26 47.10 -9.32
N PRO A 33 20.64 45.85 -9.07
CA PRO A 33 19.89 45.00 -8.16
C PRO A 33 20.04 45.41 -6.69
N GLN A 34 20.97 46.31 -6.35
CA GLN A 34 21.14 46.89 -5.02
C GLN A 34 20.18 48.06 -4.76
N ASP A 35 19.64 48.68 -5.82
CA ASP A 35 18.57 49.66 -5.67
C ASP A 35 17.28 48.96 -5.20
N PRO A 36 16.64 49.41 -4.10
CA PRO A 36 15.46 48.75 -3.57
C PRO A 36 14.31 48.63 -4.56
N HIS A 37 14.08 49.64 -5.42
CA HIS A 37 12.96 49.63 -6.36
C HIS A 37 13.18 48.62 -7.48
N THR A 38 14.37 48.62 -8.08
CA THR A 38 14.75 47.64 -9.09
C THR A 38 14.84 46.23 -8.49
N GLY A 39 15.40 46.09 -7.29
CA GLY A 39 15.46 44.82 -6.56
C GLY A 39 14.08 44.21 -6.33
N TYR A 40 13.11 44.97 -5.80
CA TYR A 40 11.74 44.47 -5.59
C TYR A 40 11.03 44.14 -6.91
N LEU A 41 11.30 44.89 -7.99
CA LEU A 41 10.73 44.61 -9.30
C LEU A 41 11.30 43.30 -9.88
N LEU A 42 12.61 43.08 -9.77
CA LEU A 42 13.25 41.83 -10.19
C LEU A 42 12.78 40.65 -9.35
N GLU A 43 12.57 40.84 -8.04
CA GLU A 43 11.99 39.82 -7.17
C GLU A 43 10.53 39.50 -7.54
N GLY A 44 9.70 40.51 -7.78
CA GLY A 44 8.32 40.32 -8.23
C GLY A 44 8.24 39.64 -9.60
N PHE A 45 9.13 39.99 -10.53
CA PHE A 45 9.22 39.36 -11.83
C PHE A 45 9.72 37.91 -11.72
N ALA A 46 10.74 37.65 -10.91
CA ALA A 46 11.23 36.30 -10.61
C ALA A 46 10.10 35.43 -10.05
N PHE A 47 9.28 35.99 -9.15
CA PHE A 47 8.13 35.29 -8.58
C PHE A 47 7.09 34.90 -9.63
N LEU A 48 6.73 35.79 -10.55
CA LEU A 48 5.80 35.49 -11.63
C LEU A 48 6.37 34.49 -12.65
N SER A 49 7.63 34.69 -13.05
CA SER A 49 8.33 33.83 -14.01
C SER A 49 8.53 32.42 -13.46
N ALA A 50 8.92 32.29 -12.18
CA ALA A 50 9.08 31.00 -11.52
C ALA A 50 7.78 30.19 -11.51
N ARG A 51 6.62 30.83 -11.30
CA ARG A 51 5.31 30.15 -11.38
C ARG A 51 4.99 29.66 -12.79
N LEU A 52 5.36 30.45 -13.81
CA LEU A 52 5.13 30.08 -15.21
C LEU A 52 6.05 28.91 -15.60
N GLN A 53 7.32 28.96 -15.22
CA GLN A 53 8.26 27.85 -15.39
C GLN A 53 7.86 26.60 -14.60
N GLU A 54 7.31 26.73 -13.39
CA GLU A 54 6.65 25.63 -12.67
C GLU A 54 5.61 24.96 -13.56
N LYS A 55 4.61 25.73 -14.01
CA LYS A 55 3.54 25.21 -14.85
C LYS A 55 3.99 24.60 -16.17
N ILE A 56 5.05 25.13 -16.79
CA ILE A 56 5.62 24.55 -18.03
C ILE A 56 6.35 23.23 -17.73
N ASP A 57 7.08 23.16 -16.63
CA ASP A 57 7.87 21.98 -16.25
C ASP A 57 7.06 20.89 -15.55
N ASP A 58 5.78 21.16 -15.25
CA ASP A 58 4.86 20.23 -14.58
C ASP A 58 4.56 18.99 -15.42
N ALA A 59 5.19 18.80 -16.59
CA ALA A 59 5.14 17.54 -17.33
C ALA A 59 3.71 17.08 -17.69
N PHE A 60 2.79 18.01 -17.95
CA PHE A 60 1.44 17.73 -18.48
C PHE A 60 0.62 16.72 -17.65
N PRO A 61 0.34 17.01 -16.35
CA PRO A 61 -0.49 16.15 -15.52
C PRO A 61 -1.91 15.96 -16.05
N GLU A 62 -2.39 16.91 -16.84
CA GLU A 62 -3.71 16.85 -17.48
C GLU A 62 -3.82 15.67 -18.46
N ILE A 63 -2.69 15.09 -18.87
CA ILE A 63 -2.62 13.89 -19.72
C ILE A 63 -2.29 12.65 -18.88
N THR A 64 -1.28 12.74 -18.02
CA THR A 64 -0.75 11.56 -17.32
C THR A 64 -1.64 11.08 -16.18
N LEU A 65 -2.19 11.98 -15.37
CA LEU A 65 -3.05 11.63 -14.25
C LEU A 65 -4.34 10.92 -14.72
N PRO A 66 -5.09 11.41 -15.72
CA PRO A 66 -6.26 10.69 -16.22
C PRO A 66 -5.95 9.30 -16.79
N LEU A 67 -4.78 9.12 -17.42
CA LEU A 67 -4.35 7.79 -17.91
C LEU A 67 -4.05 6.83 -16.76
N LEU A 68 -3.35 7.30 -15.72
CA LEU A 68 -3.10 6.49 -14.52
C LEU A 68 -4.40 6.15 -13.76
N GLN A 69 -5.34 7.10 -13.67
CA GLN A 69 -6.66 6.86 -13.10
C GLN A 69 -7.42 5.81 -13.90
N ARG A 70 -7.39 5.89 -15.24
CA ARG A 70 -8.01 4.90 -16.13
C ARG A 70 -7.37 3.52 -16.03
N LEU A 71 -6.05 3.45 -15.80
CA LEU A 71 -5.32 2.20 -15.52
C LEU A 71 -5.59 1.67 -14.10
N GLY A 72 -6.38 2.39 -13.29
CA GLY A 72 -6.68 1.99 -11.92
C GLY A 72 -5.46 2.02 -11.00
N SER A 73 -4.46 2.87 -11.29
CA SER A 73 -3.27 2.98 -10.46
C SER A 73 -3.65 3.46 -9.05
N GLN A 74 -3.34 2.65 -8.05
CA GLN A 74 -3.55 3.00 -6.64
C GLN A 74 -2.42 3.90 -6.10
N ALA A 75 -1.26 3.89 -6.76
CA ALA A 75 -0.10 4.69 -6.37
C ALA A 75 -0.39 6.20 -6.30
N ILE A 76 -1.38 6.69 -7.05
CA ILE A 76 -1.78 8.11 -7.07
C ILE A 76 -2.80 8.49 -6.00
N LYS A 77 -3.48 7.54 -5.35
CA LYS A 77 -4.63 7.81 -4.46
C LYS A 77 -4.26 8.07 -2.98
N GLY A 78 -2.99 7.90 -2.62
CA GLY A 78 -2.55 7.97 -1.23
C GLY A 78 -2.67 6.63 -0.51
N LEU A 79 -2.12 6.56 0.71
CA LEU A 79 -2.16 5.36 1.54
C LEU A 79 -2.84 5.70 2.87
N PRO A 80 -4.03 5.16 3.16
CA PRO A 80 -4.69 5.29 4.44
C PRO A 80 -3.88 4.61 5.56
N SER A 81 -4.18 5.00 6.79
CA SER A 81 -3.57 4.38 7.97
C SER A 81 -4.03 2.92 8.10
N THR A 82 -3.15 2.07 8.61
CA THR A 82 -3.44 0.66 8.91
C THR A 82 -3.01 0.31 10.33
N THR A 83 -3.59 -0.74 10.88
CA THR A 83 -3.18 -1.31 12.17
C THR A 83 -3.58 -2.78 12.24
N ILE A 84 -3.04 -3.52 13.21
CA ILE A 84 -3.43 -4.89 13.46
C ILE A 84 -4.42 -4.89 14.62
N ILE A 85 -5.61 -5.44 14.38
CA ILE A 85 -6.63 -5.63 15.41
C ILE A 85 -6.59 -7.07 15.88
N GLN A 86 -6.56 -7.23 17.21
CA GLN A 86 -6.77 -8.49 17.87
C GLN A 86 -8.19 -8.54 18.41
N VAL A 87 -8.85 -9.66 18.16
CA VAL A 87 -10.13 -10.01 18.74
C VAL A 87 -9.85 -10.85 20.00
N ASP A 88 -9.97 -10.20 21.15
CA ASP A 88 -9.64 -10.75 22.47
C ASP A 88 -10.76 -11.68 22.95
N GLN A 89 -10.41 -12.94 23.21
CA GLN A 89 -11.32 -13.99 23.66
C GLN A 89 -11.34 -14.14 25.18
N THR A 90 -11.32 -13.02 25.91
CA THR A 90 -11.52 -13.04 27.36
C THR A 90 -12.85 -13.71 27.73
N GLU A 91 -13.88 -13.51 26.90
CA GLU A 91 -15.09 -14.34 26.93
C GLU A 91 -14.97 -15.49 25.94
N VAL A 92 -15.38 -16.68 26.38
CA VAL A 92 -15.17 -17.94 25.66
C VAL A 92 -16.12 -18.01 24.47
N VAL A 93 -15.57 -18.05 23.26
CA VAL A 93 -16.35 -18.44 22.08
C VAL A 93 -16.42 -19.97 22.06
N SER A 94 -17.61 -20.54 22.22
CA SER A 94 -17.79 -22.01 22.29
C SER A 94 -17.70 -22.70 20.92
N TYR A 95 -17.89 -21.97 19.82
CA TYR A 95 -17.93 -22.48 18.45
C TYR A 95 -17.22 -21.54 17.47
N PRO A 96 -16.72 -22.03 16.31
CA PRO A 96 -16.13 -21.18 15.30
C PRO A 96 -17.10 -20.11 14.80
N TYR A 97 -16.63 -18.86 14.65
CA TYR A 97 -17.45 -17.74 14.18
C TYR A 97 -16.74 -16.97 13.06
N ASP A 98 -17.39 -16.86 11.91
CA ASP A 98 -16.83 -16.16 10.75
C ASP A 98 -17.11 -14.66 10.81
N ILE A 99 -16.04 -13.87 10.78
CA ILE A 99 -16.10 -12.41 10.66
C ILE A 99 -15.76 -12.07 9.20
N PRO A 100 -16.73 -11.58 8.41
CA PRO A 100 -16.47 -11.18 7.03
C PRO A 100 -15.55 -9.96 6.94
N ALA A 101 -14.89 -9.83 5.78
CA ALA A 101 -14.13 -8.64 5.42
C ALA A 101 -15.04 -7.39 5.40
N GLY A 102 -14.48 -6.22 5.64
CA GLY A 102 -15.22 -4.95 5.61
C GLY A 102 -15.93 -4.56 6.90
N ASN A 103 -16.08 -5.48 7.86
CA ASN A 103 -16.58 -5.16 9.20
C ASN A 103 -15.72 -4.09 9.87
N SER A 104 -16.33 -3.22 10.67
CA SER A 104 -15.62 -2.07 11.24
C SER A 104 -15.29 -2.24 12.72
N VAL A 105 -14.17 -1.63 13.10
CA VAL A 105 -13.78 -1.38 14.48
C VAL A 105 -13.64 0.13 14.67
N LEU A 106 -14.21 0.63 15.76
CA LEU A 106 -14.39 2.04 16.03
C LEU A 106 -13.55 2.47 17.24
N GLY A 107 -12.92 3.64 17.14
CA GLY A 107 -12.26 4.30 18.26
C GLY A 107 -13.15 5.35 18.94
N PRO A 108 -12.77 5.85 20.13
CA PRO A 108 -13.51 6.89 20.87
C PRO A 108 -13.71 8.17 20.06
N ASP A 109 -12.73 8.54 19.23
CA ASP A 109 -12.68 9.82 18.51
C ASP A 109 -13.46 9.81 17.18
N GLY A 110 -14.21 8.74 16.89
CA GLY A 110 -14.93 8.57 15.61
C GLY A 110 -14.08 7.98 14.48
N SER A 111 -12.87 7.52 14.80
CA SER A 111 -12.06 6.70 13.90
C SER A 111 -12.74 5.37 13.62
N SER A 112 -12.72 4.95 12.36
CA SER A 112 -13.38 3.71 11.92
C SER A 112 -12.43 2.97 10.99
N PHE A 113 -12.15 1.71 11.29
CA PHE A 113 -11.23 0.88 10.52
C PHE A 113 -11.94 -0.39 10.09
N SER A 114 -11.84 -0.75 8.81
CA SER A 114 -12.43 -1.96 8.26
C SER A 114 -11.43 -3.11 8.22
N LEU A 115 -11.89 -4.34 8.46
CA LEU A 115 -11.09 -5.55 8.26
C LEU A 115 -10.74 -5.73 6.78
N CYS A 116 -9.45 -5.88 6.48
CA CYS A 116 -8.97 -6.04 5.09
C CYS A 116 -9.46 -7.34 4.45
N TYR A 117 -9.50 -8.43 5.21
CA TYR A 117 -10.02 -9.74 4.78
C TYR A 117 -10.75 -10.45 5.92
N GLY A 118 -11.57 -11.45 5.57
CA GLY A 118 -12.35 -12.21 6.54
C GLY A 118 -11.49 -13.12 7.40
N MET A 119 -11.93 -13.37 8.63
CA MET A 119 -11.26 -14.27 9.56
C MET A 119 -12.27 -15.14 10.31
N THR A 120 -11.90 -16.38 10.60
CA THR A 120 -12.69 -17.26 11.47
C THR A 120 -12.12 -17.22 12.88
N LEU A 121 -12.93 -16.77 13.85
CA LEU A 121 -12.61 -16.90 15.27
C LEU A 121 -12.74 -18.37 15.66
N GLN A 122 -11.60 -18.98 15.98
CA GLN A 122 -11.56 -20.35 16.47
C GLN A 122 -11.53 -20.36 18.01
N PRO A 123 -12.09 -21.39 18.67
CA PRO A 123 -12.11 -21.51 20.14
C PRO A 123 -10.74 -21.93 20.72
N PHE A 124 -9.66 -21.30 20.27
CA PHE A 124 -8.29 -21.59 20.68
C PHE A 124 -7.62 -20.37 21.30
N SER A 125 -6.88 -20.59 22.38
CA SER A 125 -6.08 -19.57 23.05
C SER A 125 -4.67 -20.07 23.29
N ILE A 126 -3.65 -19.25 23.03
CA ILE A 126 -2.26 -19.59 23.35
C ILE A 126 -2.02 -19.26 24.83
N VAL A 127 -1.64 -20.28 25.61
CA VAL A 127 -1.36 -20.17 27.05
C VAL A 127 0.11 -19.90 27.30
N GLU A 128 0.99 -20.58 26.57
CA GLU A 128 2.43 -20.50 26.77
C GLU A 128 3.16 -20.53 25.42
N LYS A 129 4.24 -19.76 25.34
CA LYS A 129 5.11 -19.64 24.18
C LYS A 129 6.53 -19.74 24.67
N LYS A 130 7.28 -20.71 24.18
CA LYS A 130 8.66 -20.93 24.58
C LYS A 130 9.53 -21.10 23.35
N ILE A 131 10.75 -20.59 23.43
CA ILE A 131 11.80 -20.94 22.49
C ILE A 131 12.93 -21.62 23.25
N THR A 132 13.43 -22.71 22.68
CA THR A 132 14.63 -23.38 23.16
C THR A 132 15.69 -23.31 22.07
N HIS A 133 16.88 -22.84 22.44
CA HIS A 133 18.02 -22.81 21.54
C HIS A 133 18.92 -24.00 21.83
N GLN A 134 19.25 -24.73 20.77
CA GLN A 134 20.34 -25.68 20.70
C GLN A 134 21.43 -25.07 19.80
N PRO A 135 22.69 -25.56 19.85
CA PRO A 135 23.82 -24.90 19.19
C PRO A 135 23.60 -24.52 17.72
N ASN A 136 22.86 -25.35 16.96
CA ASN A 136 22.55 -25.10 15.54
C ASN A 136 21.05 -25.20 15.23
N ARG A 137 20.17 -25.20 16.23
CA ARG A 137 18.72 -25.40 16.02
C ARG A 137 17.93 -24.59 17.01
N SER A 138 16.71 -24.22 16.63
CA SER A 138 15.73 -23.66 17.58
C SER A 138 14.46 -24.49 17.54
N CYS A 139 13.77 -24.55 18.66
CA CYS A 139 12.43 -25.10 18.73
C CYS A 139 11.50 -24.09 19.39
N ILE A 140 10.43 -23.72 18.69
CA ILE A 140 9.35 -22.90 19.22
C ILE A 140 8.22 -23.83 19.65
N SER A 141 7.85 -23.77 20.92
CA SER A 141 6.77 -24.53 21.53
C SER A 141 5.59 -23.61 21.83
N LEU A 142 4.44 -23.88 21.22
CA LEU A 142 3.19 -23.16 21.42
C LEU A 142 2.19 -24.07 22.15
N SER A 143 1.84 -23.72 23.38
CA SER A 143 0.82 -24.42 24.16
C SER A 143 -0.54 -23.78 23.89
N VAL A 144 -1.35 -24.45 23.08
CA VAL A 144 -2.67 -24.01 22.65
C VAL A 144 -3.74 -24.72 23.47
N LYS A 145 -4.57 -23.95 24.16
CA LYS A 145 -5.72 -24.43 24.91
C LYS A 145 -6.99 -24.28 24.10
N TYR A 146 -7.71 -25.39 23.91
CA TYR A 146 -9.07 -25.40 23.41
C TYR A 146 -10.05 -24.93 24.50
N ARG A 147 -10.96 -24.04 24.12
CA ARG A 147 -11.98 -23.48 25.02
C ARG A 147 -13.41 -23.80 24.61
N GLY A 148 -13.62 -24.59 23.55
CA GLY A 148 -14.96 -24.95 23.11
C GLY A 148 -15.61 -26.00 24.01
N GLU A 149 -16.88 -26.28 23.73
CA GLU A 149 -17.70 -27.22 24.50
C GLU A 149 -17.64 -28.66 23.97
N ALA A 150 -17.12 -28.86 22.75
CA ALA A 150 -17.10 -30.17 22.11
C ALA A 150 -16.02 -31.08 22.71
N THR A 151 -16.37 -32.35 22.91
CA THR A 151 -15.46 -33.35 23.46
C THR A 151 -14.49 -33.90 22.41
N SER A 152 -14.91 -33.98 21.15
CA SER A 152 -14.06 -34.27 19.99
C SER A 152 -14.46 -33.30 18.87
N GLN A 153 -13.47 -32.64 18.29
CA GLN A 153 -13.70 -31.69 17.19
C GLN A 153 -12.60 -31.85 16.13
N ALA A 154 -12.99 -31.65 14.87
CA ALA A 154 -12.04 -31.46 13.78
C ALA A 154 -11.08 -30.29 14.11
N THR A 155 -9.81 -30.49 13.81
CA THR A 155 -8.81 -29.43 13.96
C THR A 155 -9.03 -28.33 12.93
N ALA A 156 -8.44 -27.16 13.17
CA ALA A 156 -8.53 -26.01 12.27
C ALA A 156 -7.15 -25.37 12.09
N ALA A 157 -6.95 -24.68 10.96
CA ALA A 157 -5.76 -23.90 10.73
C ALA A 157 -5.67 -22.74 11.74
N LEU A 158 -4.46 -22.47 12.25
CA LEU A 158 -4.20 -21.40 13.19
C LEU A 158 -3.53 -20.23 12.46
N ASN A 159 -4.27 -19.14 12.30
CA ASN A 159 -3.74 -17.89 11.75
C ASN A 159 -3.04 -17.08 12.84
N LEU A 160 -1.73 -16.89 12.68
CA LEU A 160 -0.87 -16.25 13.66
C LEU A 160 -0.29 -14.95 13.11
N PHE A 161 -0.51 -13.87 13.86
CA PHE A 161 0.28 -12.65 13.72
C PHE A 161 1.59 -12.81 14.51
N LEU A 162 2.72 -12.60 13.84
CA LEU A 162 4.03 -12.98 14.38
C LEU A 162 4.49 -12.14 15.57
N SER A 163 4.51 -10.81 15.47
CA SER A 163 4.92 -9.93 16.57
C SER A 163 4.54 -8.48 16.33
N LYS A 164 4.35 -7.72 17.42
CA LYS A 164 4.18 -6.26 17.41
C LYS A 164 5.49 -5.52 17.16
N GLU A 165 6.62 -6.15 17.50
CA GLU A 165 7.95 -5.58 17.23
C GLU A 165 8.38 -5.99 15.83
N LYS A 166 8.57 -5.01 14.94
CA LYS A 166 8.86 -5.27 13.53
C LYS A 166 10.11 -6.12 13.31
N ILE A 167 11.19 -5.86 14.07
CA ILE A 167 12.45 -6.62 13.96
C ILE A 167 12.23 -8.10 14.27
N VAL A 168 11.45 -8.40 15.31
CA VAL A 168 11.13 -9.79 15.71
C VAL A 168 10.20 -10.44 14.68
N ALA A 169 9.19 -9.72 14.19
CA ALA A 169 8.28 -10.22 13.16
C ALA A 169 9.01 -10.54 11.85
N ASP A 170 9.93 -9.66 11.41
CA ASP A 170 10.78 -9.83 10.24
C ASP A 170 11.69 -11.08 10.41
N ALA A 171 12.33 -11.25 11.57
CA ALA A 171 13.19 -12.39 11.87
C ALA A 171 12.42 -13.72 11.95
N LEU A 172 11.25 -13.72 12.59
CA LEU A 172 10.37 -14.89 12.64
C LEU A 172 9.92 -15.27 11.23
N MET A 173 9.51 -14.31 10.41
CA MET A 173 9.06 -14.59 9.05
C MET A 173 10.16 -15.27 8.22
N LEU A 174 11.39 -14.75 8.26
CA LEU A 174 12.55 -15.41 7.65
C LEU A 174 12.73 -16.84 8.19
N GLY A 175 12.66 -17.02 9.51
CA GLY A 175 12.80 -18.32 10.16
C GLY A 175 11.78 -19.35 9.69
N PHE A 176 10.50 -18.97 9.62
CA PHE A 176 9.42 -19.82 9.15
C PHE A 176 9.54 -20.16 7.65
N SER A 177 9.90 -19.19 6.82
CA SER A 177 9.96 -19.40 5.37
C SER A 177 11.22 -20.14 4.91
N GLN A 178 12.38 -19.94 5.55
CA GLN A 178 13.66 -20.48 5.06
C GLN A 178 14.27 -21.56 5.96
N TYR A 179 14.04 -21.48 7.28
CA TYR A 179 14.74 -22.33 8.26
C TYR A 179 13.85 -23.39 8.91
N PHE A 180 12.58 -23.48 8.51
CA PHE A 180 11.66 -24.51 8.99
C PHE A 180 12.15 -25.91 8.57
N ASP A 181 12.16 -26.85 9.53
CA ASP A 181 12.56 -28.24 9.31
C ASP A 181 11.34 -29.19 9.39
N TYR A 182 10.67 -29.22 10.55
CA TYR A 182 9.45 -30.02 10.74
C TYR A 182 8.60 -29.52 11.92
N ILE A 183 7.36 -30.00 11.97
CA ILE A 183 6.39 -29.69 13.01
C ILE A 183 5.89 -30.96 13.70
N GLU A 184 5.80 -30.92 15.03
CA GLU A 184 5.24 -31.99 15.86
C GLU A 184 4.14 -31.44 16.75
N LEU A 185 3.05 -32.19 16.86
CA LEU A 185 1.94 -31.90 17.74
C LEU A 185 1.87 -32.97 18.81
N SER A 186 1.90 -32.57 20.08
CA SER A 186 1.73 -33.49 21.21
C SER A 186 0.45 -33.21 21.97
N HIS A 187 -0.33 -34.25 22.21
CA HIS A 187 -1.61 -34.21 22.91
C HIS A 187 -1.93 -35.56 23.56
N ASN A 188 -2.40 -35.58 24.81
CA ASN A 188 -2.75 -36.82 25.54
C ASN A 188 -1.64 -37.90 25.51
N ASN A 189 -0.38 -37.49 25.69
CA ASN A 189 0.83 -38.35 25.58
C ASN A 189 1.02 -39.02 24.19
N LYS A 190 0.25 -38.62 23.18
CA LYS A 190 0.47 -39.01 21.78
C LYS A 190 1.22 -37.89 21.06
N GLN A 191 2.11 -38.28 20.16
CA GLN A 191 2.84 -37.38 19.29
C GLN A 191 2.43 -37.64 17.85
N TYR A 192 2.15 -36.56 17.13
CA TYR A 192 1.79 -36.53 15.74
C TYR A 192 2.81 -35.69 15.01
N ARG A 193 3.35 -36.20 13.90
CA ARG A 193 4.37 -35.51 13.13
C ARG A 193 3.76 -35.05 11.81
N GLY A 194 3.89 -33.77 11.50
CA GLY A 194 3.49 -33.21 10.22
C GLY A 194 4.40 -33.74 9.12
N ASN A 195 3.84 -33.95 7.93
CA ASN A 195 4.65 -34.30 6.77
C ASN A 195 5.37 -33.05 6.25
N ASN A 196 6.70 -33.05 6.27
CA ASN A 196 7.51 -31.90 5.89
C ASN A 196 7.24 -31.39 4.46
N ILE A 197 6.74 -32.24 3.56
CA ILE A 197 6.43 -31.87 2.18
C ILE A 197 5.16 -31.03 2.09
N ASP A 198 4.25 -31.18 3.05
CA ASP A 198 2.94 -30.53 3.06
C ASP A 198 2.97 -29.17 3.78
N PHE A 199 4.09 -28.81 4.42
CA PHE A 199 4.25 -27.56 5.16
C PHE A 199 5.26 -26.63 4.50
N TYR A 200 4.78 -25.46 4.12
CA TYR A 200 5.59 -24.30 3.75
C TYR A 200 4.92 -23.05 4.32
N PHE A 201 5.72 -22.08 4.74
CA PHE A 201 5.23 -20.83 5.30
C PHE A 201 5.58 -19.69 4.37
N GLU A 202 4.55 -19.05 3.84
CA GLU A 202 4.66 -17.85 3.02
C GLU A 202 4.01 -16.67 3.75
N PRO A 203 4.59 -15.46 3.64
CA PRO A 203 3.90 -14.25 4.06
C PRO A 203 2.55 -14.12 3.34
N LYS A 204 1.52 -13.70 4.07
CA LYS A 204 0.19 -13.45 3.51
C LYS A 204 0.17 -12.22 2.60
N ILE A 205 0.64 -12.40 1.37
CA ILE A 205 0.67 -11.41 0.30
C ILE A 205 -0.08 -12.01 -0.90
N GLY A 206 -0.87 -11.22 -1.61
CA GLY A 206 -1.52 -11.70 -2.84
C GLY A 206 -2.99 -11.32 -2.95
N LYS A 207 -3.68 -11.94 -3.91
CA LYS A 207 -5.11 -11.68 -4.19
C LYS A 207 -6.04 -12.11 -3.04
N GLN A 208 -5.64 -13.11 -2.26
CA GLN A 208 -6.44 -13.57 -1.11
C GLN A 208 -6.30 -12.67 0.12
N TYR A 209 -5.18 -11.96 0.23
CA TYR A 209 -4.82 -11.12 1.38
C TYR A 209 -4.63 -9.67 0.95
N GLN A 210 -5.61 -9.14 0.22
CA GLN A 210 -5.57 -7.74 -0.21
C GLN A 210 -5.80 -6.81 0.99
N ILE A 211 -4.92 -5.83 1.16
CA ILE A 211 -5.08 -4.79 2.18
C ILE A 211 -6.05 -3.70 1.68
N PHE A 212 -5.96 -3.38 0.38
CA PHE A 212 -6.81 -2.40 -0.29
C PHE A 212 -7.81 -3.11 -1.20
N GLN A 213 -9.08 -2.68 -1.16
CA GLN A 213 -10.08 -3.15 -2.11
C GLN A 213 -9.76 -2.62 -3.51
N GLN A 214 -9.44 -3.52 -4.43
CA GLN A 214 -9.13 -3.18 -5.82
C GLN A 214 -10.36 -3.31 -6.70
N SER A 215 -10.49 -2.43 -7.69
CA SER A 215 -11.43 -2.66 -8.79
C SER A 215 -10.95 -3.84 -9.63
N GLU A 216 -11.87 -4.57 -10.27
CA GLU A 216 -11.58 -5.77 -11.07
C GLU A 216 -10.52 -5.55 -12.18
N ARG A 217 -10.23 -4.30 -12.54
CA ARG A 217 -9.30 -3.90 -13.60
C ARG A 217 -7.88 -3.56 -13.11
N GLY A 218 -7.66 -3.43 -11.79
CA GLY A 218 -6.38 -2.98 -11.23
C GLY A 218 -5.31 -4.07 -11.19
N LEU A 219 -4.05 -3.70 -11.48
CA LEU A 219 -2.90 -4.57 -11.26
C LEU A 219 -2.45 -4.47 -9.80
N SER A 220 -2.41 -5.61 -9.10
CA SER A 220 -2.17 -5.63 -7.64
C SER A 220 -0.71 -5.43 -7.23
N ALA A 221 0.24 -5.76 -8.11
CA ALA A 221 1.66 -5.80 -7.76
C ALA A 221 2.26 -4.43 -7.33
N PRO A 222 2.02 -3.31 -8.05
CA PRO A 222 2.46 -1.99 -7.57
C PRO A 222 1.92 -1.63 -6.19
N GLN A 223 0.68 -2.03 -5.90
CA GLN A 223 0.06 -1.79 -4.60
C GLN A 223 0.74 -2.62 -3.49
N GLN A 224 1.01 -3.90 -3.75
CA GLN A 224 1.71 -4.78 -2.80
C GLN A 224 3.11 -4.28 -2.47
N LEU A 225 3.80 -3.65 -3.44
CA LEU A 225 5.09 -3.01 -3.20
C LEU A 225 4.94 -1.82 -2.24
N LEU A 226 3.96 -0.95 -2.47
CA LEU A 226 3.69 0.21 -1.62
C LEU A 226 3.27 -0.21 -0.20
N GLU A 227 2.45 -1.25 -0.09
CA GLU A 227 2.09 -1.88 1.20
C GLU A 227 3.36 -2.33 1.94
N GLY A 228 4.29 -3.02 1.26
CA GLY A 228 5.57 -3.46 1.86
C GLY A 228 6.51 -2.31 2.25
N PHE A 229 6.50 -1.21 1.51
CA PHE A 229 7.38 -0.06 1.76
C PHE A 229 6.89 0.85 2.89
N TYR A 230 5.58 1.07 2.98
CA TYR A 230 5.00 2.11 3.82
C TYR A 230 4.13 1.59 4.97
N LEU A 231 3.57 0.38 4.86
CA LEU A 231 2.64 -0.17 5.85
C LEU A 231 3.31 -1.29 6.66
N PRO A 232 3.59 -1.06 7.96
CA PRO A 232 4.19 -2.09 8.80
C PRO A 232 3.17 -3.18 9.16
N HIS A 233 3.64 -4.39 9.47
CA HIS A 233 2.85 -5.49 10.03
C HIS A 233 1.78 -6.15 9.16
N VAL A 234 1.34 -5.51 8.08
CA VAL A 234 0.26 -6.03 7.21
C VAL A 234 0.56 -7.41 6.61
N HIS A 235 1.84 -7.76 6.44
CA HIS A 235 2.29 -9.02 5.82
C HIS A 235 2.96 -9.98 6.81
N HIS A 236 2.91 -9.73 8.13
CA HIS A 236 3.56 -10.56 9.17
C HIS A 236 2.63 -11.63 9.74
N PHE A 237 1.96 -12.37 8.85
CA PHE A 237 1.02 -13.42 9.21
C PHE A 237 1.43 -14.74 8.58
N ILE A 238 1.24 -15.82 9.33
CA ILE A 238 1.42 -17.20 8.87
C ILE A 238 0.20 -18.05 9.28
N ASP A 239 -0.06 -19.12 8.52
CA ASP A 239 -1.04 -20.13 8.89
C ASP A 239 -0.34 -21.44 9.26
N ILE A 240 -0.69 -22.00 10.41
CA ILE A 240 -0.31 -23.38 10.76
C ILE A 240 -1.50 -24.29 10.45
N ASP A 241 -1.39 -25.08 9.38
CA ASP A 241 -2.43 -26.02 8.97
C ASP A 241 -2.43 -27.31 9.83
N VAL A 242 -2.95 -27.20 11.05
CA VAL A 242 -3.08 -28.33 11.99
C VAL A 242 -3.84 -29.54 11.40
N PRO A 243 -4.92 -29.38 10.60
CA PRO A 243 -5.58 -30.48 9.89
C PRO A 243 -4.68 -31.42 9.09
N SER A 244 -3.63 -30.88 8.48
CA SER A 244 -2.65 -31.67 7.73
C SER A 244 -1.75 -32.53 8.63
N ILE A 245 -1.66 -32.24 9.92
CA ILE A 245 -0.98 -33.07 10.93
C ILE A 245 -1.94 -34.09 11.50
N VAL A 246 -3.09 -33.62 12.02
CA VAL A 246 -4.10 -34.44 12.69
C VAL A 246 -5.47 -33.87 12.38
N LYS A 247 -6.37 -34.70 11.88
CA LYS A 247 -7.72 -34.26 11.48
C LYS A 247 -8.65 -34.00 12.67
N GLU A 248 -8.56 -34.80 13.72
CA GLU A 248 -9.44 -34.74 14.88
C GLU A 248 -8.64 -34.97 16.17
N LEU A 249 -8.96 -34.20 17.21
CA LEU A 249 -8.36 -34.32 18.55
C LEU A 249 -9.46 -34.52 19.59
N ASP A 250 -9.13 -35.25 20.65
CA ASP A 250 -10.01 -35.58 21.77
C ASP A 250 -9.70 -34.70 22.98
N TRP A 251 -10.58 -33.75 23.25
CA TRP A 251 -10.43 -32.71 24.25
C TRP A 251 -10.99 -33.11 25.63
N GLN A 252 -11.47 -34.34 25.81
CA GLN A 252 -12.06 -34.79 27.09
C GLN A 252 -11.06 -34.84 28.25
N THR A 253 -9.81 -35.22 27.97
CA THR A 253 -8.82 -35.54 29.00
C THR A 253 -7.86 -34.40 29.26
N ASP A 254 -7.33 -33.78 28.21
CA ASP A 254 -6.51 -32.57 28.29
C ASP A 254 -7.07 -31.51 27.34
N PRO A 255 -7.34 -30.27 27.78
CA PRO A 255 -7.73 -29.21 26.87
C PRO A 255 -6.53 -28.56 26.16
N ILE A 256 -5.29 -28.95 26.47
CA ILE A 256 -4.06 -28.35 25.95
C ILE A 256 -3.40 -29.25 24.90
N VAL A 257 -2.97 -28.62 23.82
CA VAL A 257 -2.13 -29.19 22.78
C VAL A 257 -0.84 -28.39 22.72
N VAL A 258 0.28 -29.07 22.62
CA VAL A 258 1.59 -28.41 22.43
C VAL A 258 2.05 -28.64 21.00
N ILE A 259 2.28 -27.55 20.28
CA ILE A 259 2.81 -27.55 18.92
C ILE A 259 4.28 -27.16 19.00
N ASN A 260 5.17 -28.07 18.60
CA ASN A 260 6.61 -27.87 18.54
C ASN A 260 7.05 -27.69 17.09
N ILE A 261 7.68 -26.56 16.81
CA ILE A 261 8.13 -26.16 15.48
C ILE A 261 9.65 -26.10 15.51
N TYR A 262 10.30 -26.95 14.73
CA TYR A 262 11.76 -27.09 14.73
C TYR A 262 12.37 -26.38 13.54
N PHE A 263 13.49 -25.71 13.80
CA PHE A 263 14.24 -24.94 12.82
C PHE A 263 15.66 -25.50 12.69
N ASN A 264 16.17 -25.52 11.46
CA ASN A 264 17.51 -26.00 11.11
C ASN A 264 18.63 -24.98 11.40
N GLN A 265 18.26 -23.80 11.93
CA GLN A 265 19.17 -22.75 12.39
C GLN A 265 18.75 -22.19 13.74
N GLN A 266 19.67 -21.46 14.38
CA GLN A 266 19.35 -20.71 15.58
C GLN A 266 18.65 -19.40 15.20
N LEU A 267 17.41 -19.21 15.64
CA LEU A 267 16.67 -17.98 15.39
C LEU A 267 17.21 -16.83 16.25
N PRO A 268 17.35 -15.61 15.72
CA PRO A 268 17.92 -14.47 16.44
C PRO A 268 16.87 -13.76 17.32
N ILE A 269 16.12 -14.53 18.12
CA ILE A 269 15.10 -14.00 19.04
C ILE A 269 15.31 -14.52 20.46
N THR A 270 15.05 -13.69 21.45
CA THR A 270 15.19 -14.07 22.87
C THR A 270 13.93 -14.76 23.40
N PRO A 271 14.03 -15.50 24.53
CA PRO A 271 12.85 -16.06 25.20
C PRO A 271 11.78 -15.01 25.54
N ALA A 272 12.18 -13.83 26.01
CA ALA A 272 11.25 -12.73 26.31
C ALA A 272 10.52 -12.23 25.05
N GLN A 273 11.24 -12.06 23.93
CA GLN A 273 10.63 -11.69 22.65
C GLN A 273 9.67 -12.78 22.13
N CYS A 274 9.98 -14.05 22.35
CA CYS A 274 9.11 -15.16 21.97
C CYS A 274 7.79 -15.15 22.77
N GLU A 275 7.81 -14.80 24.06
CA GLU A 275 6.61 -14.67 24.89
C GLU A 275 5.67 -13.55 24.38
N GLU A 276 6.25 -12.47 23.88
CA GLU A 276 5.53 -11.34 23.26
C GLU A 276 5.27 -11.52 21.74
N SER A 277 5.40 -12.73 21.22
CA SER A 277 5.14 -13.06 19.80
C SER A 277 3.95 -14.00 19.66
N PHE A 278 3.49 -14.31 18.44
CA PHE A 278 2.39 -15.25 18.15
C PHE A 278 1.04 -14.86 18.78
N TYR A 279 0.29 -14.03 18.07
CA TYR A 279 -1.07 -13.64 18.45
C TYR A 279 -2.10 -14.32 17.53
N LEU A 280 -3.08 -14.98 18.14
CA LEU A 280 -4.27 -15.50 17.44
C LEU A 280 -5.31 -14.40 17.24
N ASN A 281 -6.26 -14.68 16.34
CA ASN A 281 -7.43 -13.84 16.09
C ASN A 281 -7.06 -12.40 15.73
N CYS A 282 -6.00 -12.25 14.95
CA CYS A 282 -5.49 -10.98 14.49
C CYS A 282 -5.77 -10.81 13.00
N VAL A 283 -6.05 -9.58 12.61
CA VAL A 283 -6.32 -9.20 11.22
C VAL A 283 -5.82 -7.79 10.97
N PRO A 284 -5.19 -7.50 9.82
CA PRO A 284 -4.90 -6.14 9.43
C PRO A 284 -6.20 -5.41 9.12
N THR A 285 -6.28 -4.17 9.58
CA THR A 285 -7.38 -3.25 9.29
C THR A 285 -6.85 -1.97 8.70
N ILE A 286 -7.67 -1.36 7.85
CA ILE A 286 -7.39 -0.12 7.14
C ILE A 286 -8.42 0.93 7.53
N ASP A 287 -8.02 2.20 7.54
CA ASP A 287 -8.95 3.30 7.76
C ASP A 287 -10.14 3.19 6.78
N ARG A 288 -11.34 3.19 7.34
CA ARG A 288 -12.56 2.99 6.57
C ARG A 288 -12.81 4.26 5.78
N GLU A 289 -12.66 4.11 4.47
CA GLU A 289 -13.09 5.06 3.47
C GLU A 289 -14.55 5.50 3.72
N LYS A 290 -14.71 6.76 4.15
CA LYS A 290 -16.02 7.35 4.44
C LYS A 290 -16.58 7.97 3.17
N GLN A 291 -17.79 7.55 2.79
CA GLN A 291 -18.55 8.19 1.73
C GLN A 291 -19.19 9.46 2.28
N ASN A 292 -18.87 10.58 1.67
CA ASN A 292 -19.37 11.90 2.03
C ASN A 292 -20.13 12.48 0.85
N GLU A 293 -21.18 13.25 1.14
CA GLU A 293 -21.92 14.01 0.14
C GLU A 293 -21.59 15.49 0.31
N LEU A 294 -21.26 16.16 -0.79
CA LEU A 294 -21.03 17.60 -0.84
C LEU A 294 -22.02 18.24 -1.80
N LYS A 295 -22.58 19.38 -1.42
CA LYS A 295 -23.42 20.22 -2.28
C LYS A 295 -22.80 21.60 -2.41
N MET A 296 -22.69 22.10 -3.63
CA MET A 296 -22.15 23.42 -3.92
C MET A 296 -22.96 24.13 -5.00
N ASP A 297 -22.99 25.46 -4.90
CA ASP A 297 -23.68 26.31 -5.86
C ASP A 297 -22.77 26.57 -7.07
N PHE A 298 -23.35 26.47 -8.26
CA PHE A 298 -22.72 26.89 -9.50
C PHE A 298 -22.65 28.41 -9.57
N GLN A 299 -21.53 28.92 -10.09
CA GLN A 299 -21.35 30.34 -10.38
C GLN A 299 -21.22 30.57 -11.89
N TYR A 300 -21.81 31.66 -12.37
CA TYR A 300 -21.74 32.01 -13.78
C TYR A 300 -20.30 32.34 -14.20
N GLY A 301 -19.79 31.68 -15.24
CA GLY A 301 -18.42 31.86 -15.72
C GLY A 301 -17.36 31.08 -14.94
N GLU A 302 -17.72 30.37 -13.87
CA GLU A 302 -16.79 29.50 -13.14
C GLU A 302 -16.93 28.04 -13.59
N SER A 303 -15.81 27.45 -13.99
CA SER A 303 -15.69 26.04 -14.36
C SER A 303 -14.96 25.21 -13.31
N SER A 304 -14.26 25.84 -12.38
CA SER A 304 -13.39 25.19 -11.38
C SER A 304 -13.86 25.52 -9.98
N TYR A 305 -14.16 24.49 -9.19
CA TYR A 305 -14.70 24.64 -7.84
C TYR A 305 -13.78 23.99 -6.82
N LEU A 306 -13.32 24.77 -5.84
CA LEU A 306 -12.54 24.27 -4.71
C LEU A 306 -13.46 23.49 -3.77
N LEU A 307 -13.20 22.19 -3.59
CA LEU A 307 -13.93 21.35 -2.67
C LEU A 307 -13.50 21.68 -1.23
N PRO A 308 -14.43 21.96 -0.29
CA PRO A 308 -14.12 22.30 1.10
C PRO A 308 -13.80 21.04 1.93
N ILE A 309 -12.79 20.29 1.50
CA ILE A 309 -12.32 19.09 2.20
C ILE A 309 -11.52 19.51 3.45
N PRO A 310 -11.77 18.95 4.64
CA PRO A 310 -11.01 19.27 5.83
C PRO A 310 -9.52 18.97 5.67
N ALA A 311 -8.65 19.76 6.32
CA ALA A 311 -7.19 19.65 6.14
C ALA A 311 -6.58 18.31 6.60
N ASN A 312 -7.27 17.55 7.44
CA ASN A 312 -6.86 16.21 7.89
C ASN A 312 -7.48 15.07 7.06
N HIS A 313 -8.22 15.39 5.99
CA HIS A 313 -8.83 14.39 5.12
C HIS A 313 -8.13 14.37 3.77
N TYR A 314 -7.99 13.17 3.23
CA TYR A 314 -7.48 12.94 1.89
C TYR A 314 -8.56 12.30 1.01
N LEU A 315 -8.75 12.85 -0.19
CA LEU A 315 -9.76 12.38 -1.12
C LEU A 315 -9.18 11.22 -1.94
N ALA A 316 -9.73 10.02 -1.77
CA ALA A 316 -9.32 8.81 -2.48
C ALA A 316 -9.99 8.69 -3.86
N SER A 317 -11.30 8.94 -3.92
CA SER A 317 -12.05 8.98 -5.18
C SER A 317 -13.25 9.91 -5.11
N LEU A 318 -13.66 10.42 -6.27
CA LEU A 318 -14.86 11.23 -6.46
C LEU A 318 -15.80 10.51 -7.42
N SER A 319 -17.09 10.49 -7.09
CA SER A 319 -18.13 9.79 -7.83
C SER A 319 -19.46 10.53 -7.78
N ASP A 320 -20.42 10.09 -8.59
CA ASP A 320 -21.82 10.50 -8.52
C ASP A 320 -22.04 12.02 -8.53
N VAL A 321 -21.37 12.71 -9.45
CA VAL A 321 -21.61 14.13 -9.69
C VAL A 321 -22.97 14.28 -10.39
N GLN A 322 -23.89 15.03 -9.79
CA GLN A 322 -25.25 15.20 -10.30
C GLN A 322 -25.76 16.60 -10.02
N LEU A 323 -26.85 16.99 -10.68
CA LEU A 323 -27.58 18.21 -10.32
C LEU A 323 -28.29 18.02 -8.98
N ALA A 324 -28.10 18.94 -8.05
CA ALA A 324 -28.82 18.94 -6.78
C ALA A 324 -30.18 19.65 -6.96
N LEU A 325 -31.07 19.03 -7.74
CA LEU A 325 -32.36 19.63 -8.10
C LEU A 325 -33.30 19.75 -6.90
N GLN A 326 -33.97 20.89 -6.77
CA GLN A 326 -35.12 20.99 -5.87
C GLN A 326 -36.34 20.28 -6.48
N SER A 327 -37.31 19.87 -5.65
CA SER A 327 -38.48 19.08 -6.08
C SER A 327 -39.25 19.71 -7.26
N HIS A 328 -39.28 21.05 -7.33
CA HIS A 328 -39.96 21.80 -8.39
C HIS A 328 -39.14 21.95 -9.69
N GLU A 329 -37.82 21.72 -9.65
CA GLU A 329 -36.93 21.75 -10.82
C GLU A 329 -36.88 20.40 -11.52
N ALA A 330 -36.96 19.30 -10.76
CA ALA A 330 -37.11 17.95 -11.29
C ALA A 330 -38.36 17.82 -12.18
N GLU A 331 -39.46 18.50 -11.82
CA GLU A 331 -40.70 18.56 -12.62
C GLU A 331 -40.55 19.35 -13.95
N ARG A 332 -39.54 20.22 -14.07
CA ARG A 332 -39.24 20.98 -15.31
C ARG A 332 -38.37 20.21 -16.30
N GLY A 333 -37.88 19.03 -15.93
CA GLY A 333 -37.13 18.14 -16.84
C GLY A 333 -35.73 18.64 -17.22
N VAL A 334 -35.08 19.44 -16.37
CA VAL A 334 -33.67 19.81 -16.58
C VAL A 334 -32.80 18.63 -16.17
N TYR A 335 -32.38 17.83 -17.15
CA TYR A 335 -31.45 16.73 -16.95
C TYR A 335 -30.13 17.07 -17.63
N CYS A 336 -29.04 16.94 -16.89
CA CYS A 336 -27.69 17.01 -17.42
C CYS A 336 -26.90 15.83 -16.85
N ASP A 337 -26.39 14.99 -17.74
CA ASP A 337 -25.55 13.86 -17.34
C ASP A 337 -24.12 14.34 -17.15
N PHE A 338 -23.51 13.92 -16.05
CA PHE A 338 -22.12 14.19 -15.74
C PHE A 338 -21.27 12.94 -15.92
N TYR A 339 -20.15 13.08 -16.60
CA TYR A 339 -19.23 11.98 -16.85
C TYR A 339 -17.81 12.35 -16.42
N PRO A 340 -17.07 11.45 -15.75
CA PRO A 340 -15.68 11.70 -15.46
C PRO A 340 -14.87 11.69 -16.76
N MET A 341 -13.91 12.60 -16.90
CA MET A 341 -13.05 12.65 -18.08
C MET A 341 -12.25 11.36 -18.30
N THR A 342 -11.99 10.59 -17.25
CA THR A 342 -11.22 9.34 -17.28
C THR A 342 -11.89 8.23 -18.09
N ASP A 343 -13.22 8.24 -18.19
CA ASP A 343 -13.98 7.16 -18.81
C ASP A 343 -14.03 7.27 -20.34
N PHE A 344 -13.65 8.44 -20.88
CA PHE A 344 -13.85 8.75 -22.28
C PHE A 344 -12.55 9.09 -22.99
N THR A 345 -12.39 8.54 -24.19
CA THR A 345 -11.48 9.10 -25.18
C THR A 345 -12.06 10.39 -25.76
N ALA A 346 -11.20 11.26 -26.31
CA ALA A 346 -11.66 12.49 -26.97
C ALA A 346 -12.72 12.23 -28.06
N ALA A 347 -12.56 11.15 -28.84
CA ALA A 347 -13.51 10.78 -29.89
C ALA A 347 -14.87 10.32 -29.34
N SER A 348 -14.88 9.55 -28.24
CA SER A 348 -16.13 9.08 -27.64
C SER A 348 -17.00 10.20 -27.08
N ARG A 349 -16.41 11.32 -26.64
CA ARG A 349 -17.15 12.49 -26.12
C ARG A 349 -17.99 13.20 -27.19
N LEU A 350 -17.64 13.04 -28.46
CA LEU A 350 -18.33 13.69 -29.58
C LEU A 350 -19.52 12.87 -30.11
N LEU A 351 -19.81 11.71 -29.52
CA LEU A 351 -20.98 10.91 -29.91
C LEU A 351 -22.29 11.68 -29.61
N PRO A 352 -23.34 11.51 -30.44
CA PRO A 352 -24.59 12.26 -30.29
C PRO A 352 -25.22 12.16 -28.89
N GLN A 353 -25.06 11.01 -28.23
CA GLN A 353 -25.56 10.76 -26.87
C GLN A 353 -24.93 11.67 -25.80
N TYR A 354 -23.76 12.27 -26.05
CA TYR A 354 -23.06 13.15 -25.11
C TYR A 354 -23.11 14.63 -25.51
N GLN A 355 -23.96 15.01 -26.47
CA GLN A 355 -24.04 16.40 -26.95
C GLN A 355 -24.41 17.41 -25.85
N GLN A 356 -25.20 16.98 -24.87
CA GLN A 356 -25.68 17.81 -23.75
C GLN A 356 -25.07 17.42 -22.40
N ALA A 357 -24.08 16.52 -22.41
CA ALA A 357 -23.43 16.05 -21.20
C ALA A 357 -22.28 16.97 -20.79
N LEU A 358 -22.05 17.07 -19.49
CA LEU A 358 -20.89 17.74 -18.92
C LEU A 358 -19.86 16.70 -18.49
N PHE A 359 -18.59 17.06 -18.64
CA PHE A 359 -17.47 16.24 -18.24
C PHE A 359 -16.79 16.87 -17.03
N TYR A 360 -16.40 16.07 -16.04
CA TYR A 360 -15.68 16.58 -14.88
C TYR A 360 -14.31 15.92 -14.71
N ALA A 361 -13.38 16.66 -14.13
CA ALA A 361 -12.07 16.16 -13.73
C ALA A 361 -11.67 16.72 -12.37
N LEU A 362 -11.11 15.86 -11.52
CA LEU A 362 -10.53 16.25 -10.25
C LEU A 362 -9.06 16.60 -10.46
N THR A 363 -8.67 17.82 -10.14
CA THR A 363 -7.27 18.25 -10.06
C THR A 363 -6.89 18.47 -8.61
N ILE A 364 -5.72 17.98 -8.24
CA ILE A 364 -5.17 18.09 -6.89
C ILE A 364 -4.00 19.06 -6.96
N ASP A 365 -3.93 20.00 -6.02
CA ASP A 365 -2.83 20.95 -5.89
C ASP A 365 -2.38 21.02 -4.43
N THR A 366 -1.27 21.70 -4.15
CA THR A 366 -0.80 21.97 -2.78
C THR A 366 -0.69 23.46 -2.53
N ASP A 367 -1.17 23.89 -1.36
CA ASP A 367 -0.94 25.26 -0.92
C ASP A 367 0.52 25.46 -0.45
N ILE A 368 0.89 26.71 -0.17
CA ILE A 368 2.23 27.09 0.31
C ILE A 368 2.55 26.45 1.69
N ARG A 369 1.52 26.01 2.43
CA ARG A 369 1.64 25.32 3.72
C ARG A 369 1.68 23.79 3.57
N GLY A 370 1.69 23.26 2.34
CA GLY A 370 1.68 21.82 2.05
C GLY A 370 0.32 21.14 2.23
N ARG A 371 -0.78 21.90 2.33
CA ARG A 371 -2.13 21.34 2.39
C ARG A 371 -2.61 20.98 1.00
N THR A 372 -3.19 19.79 0.87
CA THR A 372 -3.78 19.33 -0.37
C THR A 372 -5.09 20.06 -0.65
N LEU A 373 -5.19 20.69 -1.82
CA LEU A 373 -6.37 21.37 -2.33
C LEU A 373 -6.98 20.53 -3.46
N TYR A 374 -8.31 20.42 -3.48
CA TYR A 374 -9.03 19.61 -4.44
C TYR A 374 -9.95 20.50 -5.27
N TYR A 375 -9.74 20.52 -6.58
CA TYR A 375 -10.55 21.31 -7.51
C TYR A 375 -11.34 20.37 -8.42
N LEU A 376 -12.66 20.57 -8.47
CA LEU A 376 -13.54 19.90 -9.41
C LEU A 376 -13.76 20.83 -10.61
N ASN A 377 -13.29 20.40 -11.78
CA ASN A 377 -13.37 21.17 -13.02
C ASN A 377 -14.44 20.60 -13.94
N PHE A 378 -15.28 21.45 -14.52
CA PHE A 378 -16.33 21.10 -15.47
C PHE A 378 -16.01 21.56 -16.89
N TYR A 379 -16.24 20.67 -17.85
CA TYR A 379 -15.96 20.86 -19.26
C TYR A 379 -17.17 20.47 -20.11
N THR A 380 -17.29 21.11 -21.26
CA THR A 380 -18.22 20.70 -22.32
C THR A 380 -17.73 19.43 -23.03
N ASN A 381 -18.56 18.83 -23.88
CA ASN A 381 -18.16 17.71 -24.72
C ASN A 381 -16.97 18.01 -25.65
N GLN A 382 -16.78 19.28 -26.03
CA GLN A 382 -15.64 19.75 -26.81
C GLN A 382 -14.37 19.94 -25.95
N GLY A 383 -14.47 19.79 -24.63
CA GLY A 383 -13.36 20.01 -23.69
C GLY A 383 -13.14 21.47 -23.32
N GLU A 384 -14.06 22.37 -23.69
CA GLU A 384 -14.00 23.77 -23.28
C GLU A 384 -14.50 23.92 -21.83
N PRO A 385 -13.93 24.85 -21.04
CA PRO A 385 -14.40 25.09 -19.67
C PRO A 385 -15.88 25.49 -19.67
N MET A 386 -16.64 24.96 -18.73
CA MET A 386 -18.04 25.31 -18.55
C MET A 386 -18.18 26.82 -18.21
N THR A 387 -19.03 27.52 -18.95
CA THR A 387 -19.33 28.95 -18.72
C THR A 387 -20.75 29.17 -18.23
N LEU A 388 -21.71 28.46 -18.82
CA LEU A 388 -23.12 28.48 -18.43
C LEU A 388 -23.44 27.18 -17.67
N PRO A 389 -23.73 27.26 -16.35
CA PRO A 389 -24.12 26.07 -15.61
C PRO A 389 -25.53 25.61 -15.99
N PRO A 390 -25.80 24.31 -15.96
CA PRO A 390 -27.11 23.73 -16.31
C PRO A 390 -28.18 23.95 -15.22
N SER A 391 -27.77 24.21 -13.98
CA SER A 391 -28.66 24.47 -12.83
C SER A 391 -27.97 25.36 -11.78
N LEU A 392 -28.63 25.60 -10.65
CA LEU A 392 -28.13 26.40 -9.53
C LEU A 392 -27.06 25.69 -8.71
N CYS A 393 -27.16 24.37 -8.52
CA CYS A 393 -26.25 23.63 -7.66
C CYS A 393 -25.99 22.21 -8.18
N PHE A 394 -24.84 21.68 -7.77
CA PHE A 394 -24.48 20.29 -7.98
C PHE A 394 -24.20 19.61 -6.65
N SER A 395 -24.38 18.31 -6.64
CA SER A 395 -23.92 17.42 -5.59
C SER A 395 -22.84 16.50 -6.15
N CYS A 396 -21.88 16.13 -5.31
CA CYS A 396 -20.95 15.04 -5.61
C CYS A 396 -20.78 14.17 -4.37
N GLN A 397 -20.55 12.89 -4.60
CA GLN A 397 -20.11 11.98 -3.57
C GLN A 397 -18.60 11.83 -3.66
N TYR A 398 -17.93 11.77 -2.52
CA TYR A 398 -16.51 11.50 -2.49
C TYR A 398 -16.18 10.55 -1.36
N ILE A 399 -15.14 9.77 -1.58
CA ILE A 399 -14.55 8.87 -0.61
C ILE A 399 -13.29 9.53 -0.09
N SER A 400 -13.16 9.58 1.23
CA SER A 400 -11.99 10.10 1.90
C SER A 400 -11.54 9.22 3.06
N PHE A 401 -10.27 9.32 3.37
CA PHE A 401 -9.65 8.76 4.57
C PHE A 401 -8.97 9.87 5.38
N GLU A 402 -8.73 9.60 6.65
CA GLU A 402 -8.32 10.59 7.64
C GLU A 402 -6.89 10.39 8.11
N HIS A 403 -6.23 11.51 8.40
CA HIS A 403 -5.00 11.54 9.17
C HIS A 403 -5.33 11.66 10.66
N TYR A 404 -5.17 10.55 11.39
CA TYR A 404 -5.42 10.49 12.83
C TYR A 404 -4.21 10.97 13.64
N GLN A 405 -4.46 11.78 14.67
CA GLN A 405 -3.41 12.24 15.59
C GLN A 405 -3.13 11.24 16.73
N ASP A 406 -4.15 10.52 17.20
CA ASP A 406 -3.99 9.50 18.24
C ASP A 406 -3.68 8.14 17.62
N SER A 407 -2.42 7.72 17.72
CA SER A 407 -1.92 6.43 17.21
C SER A 407 -1.73 5.38 18.31
N ARG A 408 -2.25 5.61 19.52
CA ARG A 408 -2.02 4.73 20.67
C ARG A 408 -2.60 3.32 20.46
N VAL A 409 -1.97 2.35 21.11
CA VAL A 409 -2.43 0.96 21.17
C VAL A 409 -3.69 0.87 22.04
N GLY A 410 -4.69 0.10 21.61
CA GLY A 410 -5.95 -0.12 22.33
C GLY A 410 -7.02 0.97 22.15
N VAL A 411 -6.79 1.96 21.27
CA VAL A 411 -7.76 3.02 20.95
C VAL A 411 -8.97 2.47 20.19
N LEU A 412 -8.76 1.54 19.26
CA LEU A 412 -9.83 0.91 18.47
C LEU A 412 -10.41 -0.27 19.24
N ASN A 413 -11.48 -0.05 20.01
CA ASN A 413 -11.99 -1.03 20.97
C ASN A 413 -13.50 -1.33 20.90
N ARG A 414 -14.22 -0.73 19.95
CA ARG A 414 -15.64 -0.98 19.71
C ARG A 414 -15.81 -1.66 18.35
N HIS A 415 -16.79 -2.53 18.18
CA HIS A 415 -17.02 -3.25 16.93
C HIS A 415 -18.47 -3.09 16.46
N ASP A 416 -18.69 -3.31 15.16
CA ASP A 416 -20.03 -3.40 14.57
C ASP A 416 -20.76 -4.71 14.97
N GLU A 417 -22.07 -4.81 14.71
CA GLU A 417 -22.96 -5.93 15.09
C GLU A 417 -22.50 -7.33 14.60
N ALA A 418 -21.60 -7.37 13.61
CA ALA A 418 -21.08 -8.61 13.04
C ALA A 418 -20.00 -9.28 13.91
N VAL A 419 -19.60 -8.69 15.04
CA VAL A 419 -18.75 -9.33 16.05
C VAL A 419 -19.62 -9.66 17.26
N PRO A 420 -19.53 -10.87 17.86
CA PRO A 420 -20.40 -11.27 18.97
C PRO A 420 -20.28 -10.35 20.21
N GLU A 421 -21.40 -10.06 20.87
CA GLU A 421 -21.53 -9.07 21.98
C GLU A 421 -20.65 -9.32 23.23
N GLY A 422 -19.92 -10.45 23.31
CA GLY A 422 -18.99 -10.76 24.41
C GLY A 422 -17.51 -10.54 24.10
N VAL A 423 -17.18 -10.25 22.85
CA VAL A 423 -15.80 -10.29 22.36
C VAL A 423 -15.22 -8.88 22.30
N VAL A 424 -14.06 -8.66 22.92
CA VAL A 424 -13.43 -7.33 22.91
C VAL A 424 -12.48 -7.23 21.74
N THR A 425 -12.61 -6.20 20.91
CA THR A 425 -11.61 -5.88 19.88
C THR A 425 -10.62 -4.87 20.44
N LYS A 426 -9.35 -4.95 20.03
CA LYS A 426 -8.35 -3.91 20.32
C LYS A 426 -7.28 -3.86 19.23
N ASN A 427 -6.84 -2.67 18.82
CA ASN A 427 -5.62 -2.58 18.04
C ASN A 427 -4.41 -2.92 18.92
N ILE A 428 -3.54 -3.78 18.42
CA ILE A 428 -2.34 -4.24 19.12
C ILE A 428 -1.05 -3.59 18.63
N THR A 429 -1.08 -2.97 17.46
CA THR A 429 -0.02 -2.11 16.93
C THR A 429 -0.48 -0.65 16.93
N ALA A 430 0.47 0.30 16.88
CA ALA A 430 0.14 1.70 16.62
C ALA A 430 -0.49 1.85 15.23
N LEU A 431 -1.21 2.94 15.01
CA LEU A 431 -1.68 3.30 13.66
C LEU A 431 -0.46 3.65 12.80
N SER A 432 -0.40 3.13 11.57
CA SER A 432 0.62 3.53 10.60
C SER A 432 0.44 4.98 10.17
N ASN A 433 1.49 5.57 9.58
CA ASN A 433 1.37 6.87 8.94
C ASN A 433 0.33 6.81 7.81
N CYS A 434 -0.39 7.93 7.66
CA CYS A 434 -1.29 8.20 6.54
C CYS A 434 -0.55 9.06 5.51
N TYR A 435 -0.60 8.66 4.24
CA TYR A 435 0.10 9.35 3.17
C TYR A 435 -0.88 9.96 2.16
N PRO A 436 -0.68 11.23 1.76
CA PRO A 436 -1.59 11.91 0.85
C PRO A 436 -1.55 11.31 -0.58
N PRO A 437 -2.55 11.64 -1.42
CA PRO A 437 -2.44 11.47 -2.86
C PRO A 437 -1.18 12.15 -3.42
N ILE A 438 -0.59 11.56 -4.45
CA ILE A 438 0.53 12.22 -5.15
C ILE A 438 -0.02 13.48 -5.81
N VAL A 439 0.70 14.59 -5.64
CA VAL A 439 0.40 15.86 -6.31
C VAL A 439 1.49 16.23 -7.31
N ASN A 440 2.67 15.62 -7.22
CA ASN A 440 3.80 15.97 -8.07
C ASN A 440 3.76 15.23 -9.41
N ASP A 441 3.58 16.03 -10.46
CA ASP A 441 3.29 15.59 -11.82
C ASP A 441 4.42 14.82 -12.50
N LYS A 442 5.67 15.03 -12.05
CA LYS A 442 6.84 14.34 -12.61
C LYS A 442 6.82 12.83 -12.34
N TYR A 443 6.26 12.41 -11.20
CA TYR A 443 6.15 10.98 -10.87
C TYR A 443 5.15 10.26 -11.78
N TYR A 444 4.16 10.96 -12.33
CA TYR A 444 3.14 10.32 -13.15
C TYR A 444 3.72 9.70 -14.42
N TRP A 445 4.67 10.37 -15.09
CA TRP A 445 5.33 9.79 -16.27
C TRP A 445 6.14 8.54 -15.94
N GLN A 446 6.86 8.57 -14.82
CA GLN A 446 7.65 7.43 -14.36
C GLN A 446 6.73 6.23 -14.10
N LEU A 447 5.68 6.43 -13.30
CA LEU A 447 4.69 5.40 -13.01
C LEU A 447 3.99 4.88 -14.27
N LEU A 448 3.60 5.77 -15.19
CA LEU A 448 2.95 5.40 -16.44
C LEU A 448 3.88 4.56 -17.32
N SER A 449 5.17 4.91 -17.37
CA SER A 449 6.16 4.14 -18.13
C SER A 449 6.27 2.70 -17.65
N HIS A 450 6.11 2.44 -16.35
CA HIS A 450 6.16 1.09 -15.79
C HIS A 450 4.99 0.21 -16.23
N TYR A 451 3.85 0.77 -16.64
CA TYR A 451 2.79 -0.05 -17.25
C TYR A 451 3.22 -0.67 -18.58
N SER A 452 4.27 -0.15 -19.22
CA SER A 452 4.94 -0.79 -20.37
C SER A 452 6.10 -1.73 -20.00
N ALA A 453 6.37 -1.94 -18.72
CA ALA A 453 7.40 -2.85 -18.20
C ALA A 453 7.36 -4.23 -18.83
N ASN A 454 8.54 -4.80 -19.11
CA ASN A 454 8.69 -6.13 -19.67
C ASN A 454 9.83 -6.90 -18.95
N ALA A 455 9.97 -8.19 -19.26
CA ALA A 455 10.96 -9.06 -18.62
C ALA A 455 12.41 -8.57 -18.79
N PHE A 456 12.71 -7.77 -19.82
CA PHE A 456 14.05 -7.23 -20.03
C PHE A 456 14.45 -6.22 -18.95
N MET A 457 13.48 -5.51 -18.35
CA MET A 457 13.79 -4.61 -17.22
C MET A 457 14.31 -5.36 -15.99
N LEU A 458 13.93 -6.63 -15.85
CA LEU A 458 14.40 -7.52 -14.78
C LEU A 458 15.76 -8.15 -15.09
N MET A 459 16.37 -7.88 -16.25
CA MET A 459 17.72 -8.37 -16.61
C MET A 459 18.82 -7.40 -16.19
N SER A 460 18.46 -6.22 -15.68
CA SER A 460 19.40 -5.14 -15.35
C SER A 460 19.14 -4.61 -13.95
N LEU A 461 20.15 -4.73 -13.08
CA LEU A 461 20.04 -4.24 -11.71
C LEU A 461 19.80 -2.72 -11.63
N SER A 462 20.45 -1.93 -12.50
CA SER A 462 20.26 -0.47 -12.52
C SER A 462 18.83 -0.09 -12.89
N THR A 463 18.21 -0.84 -13.82
CA THR A 463 16.81 -0.64 -14.23
C THR A 463 15.86 -1.02 -13.10
N ILE A 464 16.11 -2.14 -12.41
CA ILE A 464 15.33 -2.52 -11.22
C ILE A 464 15.43 -1.44 -10.14
N LYS A 465 16.64 -0.97 -9.81
CA LYS A 465 16.83 0.09 -8.81
C LYS A 465 16.11 1.37 -9.18
N GLN A 466 16.16 1.79 -10.44
CA GLN A 466 15.45 2.97 -10.92
C GLN A 466 13.94 2.79 -10.78
N MET A 467 13.40 1.67 -11.28
CA MET A 467 11.98 1.37 -11.20
C MET A 467 11.48 1.39 -9.75
N LEU A 468 12.22 0.77 -8.82
CA LEU A 468 11.84 0.76 -7.40
C LEU A 468 12.00 2.14 -6.73
N SER A 469 13.02 2.91 -7.11
CA SER A 469 13.24 4.28 -6.64
C SER A 469 12.08 5.22 -7.02
N ASP A 470 11.49 4.99 -8.19
CA ASP A 470 10.34 5.73 -8.70
C ASP A 470 9.03 5.39 -7.93
N TYR A 471 8.99 4.26 -7.20
CA TYR A 471 7.93 3.94 -6.22
C TYR A 471 8.20 4.46 -4.81
N ILE A 472 9.31 5.19 -4.58
CA ILE A 472 9.52 5.95 -3.35
C ILE A 472 8.84 7.31 -3.49
N LEU A 473 7.52 7.33 -3.31
CA LEU A 473 6.63 8.45 -3.63
C LEU A 473 6.67 9.58 -2.58
N TYR A 474 6.84 9.23 -1.30
CA TYR A 474 6.63 10.14 -0.17
C TYR A 474 7.92 10.76 0.39
N ARG A 475 8.83 11.17 -0.49
CA ARG A 475 10.16 11.70 -0.14
C ARG A 475 10.11 12.94 0.76
N GLU A 476 9.11 13.78 0.56
CA GLU A 476 8.94 15.04 1.30
C GLU A 476 8.19 14.85 2.62
N ASN A 477 7.25 13.90 2.65
CA ASN A 477 6.40 13.62 3.81
C ASN A 477 7.13 12.81 4.89
N ASP A 478 7.88 11.77 4.49
CA ASP A 478 8.58 10.90 5.44
C ASP A 478 10.04 10.64 5.01
N ARG A 479 10.93 11.49 5.52
CA ARG A 479 12.37 11.40 5.26
C ARG A 479 13.00 10.17 5.91
N GLN A 480 12.43 9.63 6.98
CA GLN A 480 12.99 8.47 7.68
C GLN A 480 12.75 7.20 6.86
N VAL A 481 11.51 6.97 6.45
CA VAL A 481 11.14 5.84 5.58
C VAL A 481 11.87 5.95 4.24
N THR A 482 11.96 7.15 3.66
CA THR A 482 12.70 7.36 2.41
C THR A 482 14.16 6.95 2.51
N ARG A 483 14.89 7.44 3.52
CA ARG A 483 16.31 7.06 3.73
C ARG A 483 16.47 5.56 3.95
N LYS A 484 15.52 4.96 4.68
CA LYS A 484 15.49 3.52 4.89
C LYS A 484 15.37 2.77 3.56
N LEU A 485 14.38 3.11 2.73
CA LEU A 485 14.16 2.46 1.42
C LEU A 485 15.34 2.67 0.47
N GLU A 486 15.92 3.86 0.42
CA GLU A 486 17.11 4.13 -0.39
C GLU A 486 18.31 3.28 0.05
N ARG A 487 18.51 3.11 1.37
CA ARG A 487 19.52 2.20 1.92
C ARG A 487 19.26 0.74 1.49
N LEU A 488 18.02 0.25 1.62
CA LEU A 488 17.66 -1.11 1.20
C LEU A 488 17.91 -1.33 -0.30
N LEU A 489 17.56 -0.36 -1.15
CA LEU A 489 17.85 -0.39 -2.58
C LEU A 489 19.35 -0.36 -2.89
N SER A 490 20.12 0.41 -2.12
CA SER A 490 21.58 0.42 -2.26
C SER A 490 22.19 -0.95 -1.95
N GLY A 491 21.56 -1.72 -1.06
CA GLY A 491 21.94 -3.08 -0.68
C GLY A 491 21.87 -4.13 -1.78
N CYS A 492 21.14 -3.90 -2.88
CA CYS A 492 21.19 -4.82 -4.02
C CYS A 492 22.48 -4.60 -4.82
N VAL A 493 23.41 -5.57 -4.87
CA VAL A 493 24.76 -5.38 -5.44
C VAL A 493 24.91 -5.98 -6.83
N ALA A 494 24.42 -7.20 -7.02
CA ALA A 494 24.52 -7.93 -8.27
C ALA A 494 23.22 -8.65 -8.60
N LEU A 495 23.03 -8.94 -9.88
CA LEU A 495 21.86 -9.60 -10.43
C LEU A 495 22.33 -10.55 -11.53
N ASP A 496 21.94 -11.81 -11.42
CA ASP A 496 22.09 -12.79 -12.48
C ASP A 496 20.71 -13.32 -12.89
N THR A 497 20.44 -13.31 -14.20
CA THR A 497 19.12 -13.58 -14.73
C THR A 497 19.23 -14.39 -16.01
N HIS A 498 18.44 -15.46 -16.11
CA HIS A 498 18.39 -16.26 -17.33
C HIS A 498 16.97 -16.79 -17.59
N LEU A 499 16.66 -16.95 -18.88
CA LEU A 499 15.39 -17.50 -19.34
C LEU A 499 15.57 -18.98 -19.69
N TYR A 500 14.61 -19.79 -19.29
CA TYR A 500 14.56 -21.21 -19.64
C TYR A 500 13.10 -21.65 -19.84
N ASP A 501 12.90 -22.79 -20.47
CA ASP A 501 11.57 -23.36 -20.69
C ASP A 501 11.33 -24.51 -19.71
N TYR A 502 10.15 -24.52 -19.08
CA TYR A 502 9.77 -25.52 -18.09
C TYR A 502 8.40 -26.10 -18.39
N ILE A 503 8.21 -27.40 -18.18
CA ILE A 503 6.93 -28.07 -18.38
C ILE A 503 6.26 -28.27 -17.02
N LEU A 504 5.20 -27.51 -16.76
CA LEU A 504 4.38 -27.65 -15.57
C LEU A 504 3.03 -28.27 -15.95
N LYS A 505 2.72 -29.45 -15.39
CA LYS A 505 1.45 -30.18 -15.65
C LYS A 505 1.14 -30.34 -17.16
N GLY A 506 2.16 -30.61 -17.98
CA GLY A 506 2.02 -30.82 -19.42
C GLY A 506 1.90 -29.55 -20.27
N LYS A 507 1.98 -28.35 -19.67
CA LYS A 507 2.04 -27.06 -20.39
C LYS A 507 3.46 -26.52 -20.35
N THR A 508 3.95 -26.02 -21.48
CA THR A 508 5.23 -25.31 -21.58
C THR A 508 5.07 -23.88 -21.09
N HIS A 509 5.86 -23.50 -20.10
CA HIS A 509 5.96 -22.16 -19.58
C HIS A 509 7.37 -21.62 -19.82
N ARG A 510 7.47 -20.32 -20.10
CA ARG A 510 8.76 -19.64 -20.15
C ARG A 510 9.06 -19.09 -18.75
N CYS A 511 10.15 -19.54 -18.15
CA CYS A 511 10.53 -19.15 -16.81
C CYS A 511 11.67 -18.12 -16.85
N LEU A 512 11.60 -17.14 -15.94
CA LEU A 512 12.69 -16.24 -15.61
C LEU A 512 13.25 -16.65 -14.25
N SER A 513 14.49 -17.13 -14.24
CA SER A 513 15.25 -17.31 -13.00
C SER A 513 15.98 -16.00 -12.71
N LEU A 514 15.78 -15.46 -11.51
CA LEU A 514 16.40 -14.24 -11.01
C LEU A 514 17.18 -14.54 -9.73
N SER A 515 18.49 -14.30 -9.74
CA SER A 515 19.36 -14.42 -8.57
C SER A 515 19.85 -13.03 -8.17
N LEU A 516 19.48 -12.58 -6.97
CA LEU A 516 19.83 -11.27 -6.45
C LEU A 516 20.88 -11.39 -5.35
N THR A 517 21.99 -10.66 -5.50
CA THR A 517 23.03 -10.57 -4.46
C THR A 517 22.85 -9.32 -3.62
N LEU A 518 22.81 -9.50 -2.30
CA LEU A 518 22.65 -8.45 -1.32
C LEU A 518 23.95 -8.17 -0.55
N ASP A 519 24.17 -6.89 -0.21
CA ASP A 519 25.16 -6.45 0.78
C ASP A 519 24.50 -6.38 2.17
N ARG A 520 24.95 -7.27 3.07
CA ARG A 520 24.45 -7.36 4.44
C ARG A 520 24.60 -6.05 5.22
N ALA A 521 25.61 -5.24 4.94
CA ALA A 521 25.86 -4.00 5.68
C ALA A 521 24.76 -2.95 5.49
N GLN A 522 23.95 -3.07 4.42
CA GLN A 522 22.86 -2.14 4.12
C GLN A 522 21.52 -2.51 4.79
N PHE A 523 21.47 -3.62 5.54
CA PHE A 523 20.26 -4.08 6.23
C PHE A 523 20.48 -4.07 7.75
N GLU A 524 19.45 -3.72 8.52
CA GLU A 524 19.55 -3.75 10.00
C GLU A 524 19.67 -5.19 10.51
N ASN A 525 18.97 -6.12 9.86
CA ASN A 525 18.99 -7.54 10.15
C ASN A 525 18.58 -8.35 8.90
N GLU A 526 18.79 -9.67 8.94
CA GLU A 526 18.46 -10.57 7.83
C GLU A 526 16.95 -10.67 7.57
N GLY A 527 16.12 -10.54 8.61
CA GLY A 527 14.66 -10.54 8.46
C GLY A 527 14.17 -9.34 7.65
N GLU A 528 14.74 -8.16 7.86
CA GLU A 528 14.42 -6.95 7.10
C GLU A 528 14.78 -7.15 5.61
N ALA A 529 15.96 -7.71 5.35
CA ALA A 529 16.38 -8.05 3.99
C ALA A 529 15.41 -9.04 3.35
N PHE A 530 15.02 -10.09 4.08
CA PHE A 530 14.09 -11.12 3.63
C PHE A 530 12.71 -10.55 3.27
N MET A 531 12.12 -9.74 4.15
CA MET A 531 10.84 -9.11 3.87
C MET A 531 10.92 -8.18 2.66
N PHE A 532 11.97 -7.36 2.58
CA PHE A 532 12.20 -6.47 1.44
C PHE A 532 12.23 -7.25 0.11
N VAL A 533 13.06 -8.30 0.00
CA VAL A 533 13.12 -9.11 -1.24
C VAL A 533 11.84 -9.89 -1.50
N THR A 534 11.08 -10.24 -0.45
CA THR A 534 9.77 -10.89 -0.62
C THR A 534 8.73 -9.94 -1.22
N HIS A 535 8.75 -8.66 -0.85
CA HIS A 535 7.91 -7.64 -1.53
C HIS A 535 8.35 -7.43 -2.97
N LEU A 536 9.65 -7.45 -3.26
CA LEU A 536 10.16 -7.40 -4.65
C LEU A 536 9.70 -8.62 -5.46
N TYR A 537 9.74 -9.81 -4.87
CA TYR A 537 9.30 -11.05 -5.50
C TYR A 537 7.83 -11.00 -5.92
N HIS A 538 6.96 -10.43 -5.09
CA HIS A 538 5.54 -10.24 -5.42
C HIS A 538 5.30 -9.09 -6.43
N PHE A 539 6.22 -8.12 -6.50
CA PHE A 539 6.13 -7.02 -7.44
C PHE A 539 6.59 -7.38 -8.86
N PHE A 540 7.70 -8.11 -9.01
CA PHE A 540 8.32 -8.40 -10.31
C PHE A 540 7.44 -9.10 -11.35
N PRO A 541 6.43 -9.93 -11.01
CA PRO A 541 5.48 -10.45 -11.99
C PRO A 541 4.71 -9.35 -12.76
N PHE A 542 4.69 -8.11 -12.26
CA PHE A 542 4.21 -6.93 -13.00
C PHE A 542 4.99 -6.68 -14.30
N CYS A 543 6.25 -7.09 -14.38
CA CYS A 543 7.07 -6.96 -15.57
C CYS A 543 6.92 -8.16 -16.52
N LEU A 544 6.16 -9.19 -16.14
CA LEU A 544 6.08 -10.45 -16.86
C LEU A 544 4.72 -10.63 -17.56
N SER A 545 4.74 -11.32 -18.70
CA SER A 545 3.50 -11.74 -19.37
C SER A 545 2.83 -12.91 -18.63
N GLU A 546 1.51 -13.10 -18.79
CA GLU A 546 0.73 -14.17 -18.17
C GLU A 546 1.29 -15.59 -18.42
N ASN A 547 1.98 -15.83 -19.53
CA ASN A 547 2.56 -17.14 -19.84
C ASN A 547 3.97 -17.36 -19.23
N MET A 548 4.49 -16.35 -18.53
CA MET A 548 5.79 -16.41 -17.88
C MET A 548 5.68 -16.71 -16.39
N LEU A 549 6.67 -17.42 -15.88
CA LEU A 549 6.83 -17.80 -14.49
C LEU A 549 8.12 -17.17 -13.93
N LEU A 550 8.09 -16.71 -12.68
CA LEU A 550 9.22 -16.12 -11.98
C LEU A 550 9.71 -17.07 -10.87
N GLU A 551 11.00 -17.37 -10.90
CA GLU A 551 11.72 -17.96 -9.77
C GLU A 551 12.75 -16.94 -9.26
N MET A 552 12.80 -16.75 -7.94
CA MET A 552 13.73 -15.80 -7.33
C MET A 552 14.55 -16.46 -6.21
N SER A 553 15.86 -16.33 -6.32
CA SER A 553 16.83 -16.72 -5.30
C SER A 553 17.60 -15.49 -4.83
N VAL A 554 18.03 -15.51 -3.57
CA VAL A 554 18.77 -14.41 -2.96
C VAL A 554 19.99 -14.95 -2.24
N ASN A 555 21.13 -14.32 -2.46
CA ASN A 555 22.37 -14.65 -1.76
C ASN A 555 23.02 -13.39 -1.17
N PHE A 556 23.87 -13.58 -0.19
CA PHE A 556 24.83 -12.56 0.25
C PHE A 556 26.16 -12.87 -0.42
N GLY A 557 26.95 -11.86 -0.78
CA GLY A 557 28.23 -12.07 -1.48
C GLY A 557 29.25 -12.98 -0.76
N ASP A 558 28.99 -13.30 0.51
CA ASP A 558 29.74 -14.25 1.32
C ASP A 558 29.29 -15.70 1.06
N SER A 559 30.22 -16.58 0.72
CA SER A 559 29.95 -17.99 0.35
C SER A 559 29.37 -18.87 1.48
N ASP A 560 29.41 -18.40 2.73
CA ASP A 560 29.08 -19.20 3.90
C ASP A 560 27.61 -19.09 4.34
N LEU A 561 26.85 -18.16 3.74
CA LEU A 561 25.43 -17.97 4.05
C LEU A 561 24.53 -18.78 3.10
N PRO A 562 23.40 -19.32 3.61
CA PRO A 562 22.47 -20.06 2.77
C PRO A 562 21.83 -19.14 1.73
N THR A 563 21.69 -19.65 0.50
CA THR A 563 20.84 -19.03 -0.51
C THR A 563 19.39 -19.15 -0.09
N TRP A 564 18.67 -18.03 -0.07
CA TRP A 564 17.23 -18.01 0.14
C TRP A 564 16.50 -18.30 -1.16
N TYR A 565 15.48 -19.15 -1.08
CA TYR A 565 14.57 -19.42 -2.19
C TYR A 565 13.22 -18.86 -1.82
N LEU A 566 12.77 -17.81 -2.49
CA LEU A 566 11.57 -17.07 -2.11
C LEU A 566 10.27 -17.77 -2.53
N SER A 567 10.35 -18.94 -3.16
CA SER A 567 9.16 -19.71 -3.44
C SER A 567 9.38 -21.22 -3.61
N PRO A 568 8.45 -22.05 -3.08
CA PRO A 568 8.26 -23.42 -3.51
C PRO A 568 7.53 -23.53 -4.87
N SER A 569 6.84 -22.49 -5.34
CA SER A 569 6.10 -22.44 -6.62
C SER A 569 6.23 -21.11 -7.36
N PRO A 570 6.65 -21.09 -8.63
CA PRO A 570 6.94 -19.83 -9.32
C PRO A 570 5.70 -18.95 -9.51
N LEU A 571 5.87 -17.63 -9.35
CA LEU A 571 4.79 -16.66 -9.54
C LEU A 571 4.53 -16.40 -11.03
N GLN A 572 3.25 -16.34 -11.40
CA GLN A 572 2.82 -16.06 -12.77
C GLN A 572 2.78 -14.56 -13.05
N GLY A 573 3.22 -14.15 -14.24
CA GLY A 573 3.08 -12.77 -14.71
C GLY A 573 1.63 -12.31 -14.85
N TYR A 574 1.42 -10.99 -14.86
CA TYR A 574 0.06 -10.40 -14.90
C TYR A 574 -0.35 -9.87 -16.27
N LYS A 575 0.58 -9.61 -17.19
CA LYS A 575 0.26 -8.91 -18.44
C LYS A 575 -0.26 -9.87 -19.49
N SER A 576 -1.52 -9.74 -19.86
CA SER A 576 -2.04 -10.36 -21.07
C SER A 576 -1.39 -9.69 -22.29
N LEU A 577 -0.93 -10.47 -23.26
CA LEU A 577 -0.25 -9.99 -24.47
C LEU A 577 -1.23 -9.42 -25.52
N LEU A 578 -2.46 -9.05 -25.12
CA LEU A 578 -3.54 -8.60 -26.01
C LEU A 578 -3.84 -7.12 -25.85
#